data_AF-A0A3M1YJ28-F1
#
_entry.id   AF-A0A3M1YJ28-F1
#
_cell.length_a   1.000
_cell.length_b   1.000
_cell.length_c   1.000
_cell.angle_alpha   90.00
_cell.angle_beta   90.00
_cell.angle_gamma   90.00
#
_symmetry.space_group_name_H-M   'P 1'
#
loop_
_entity.id
_entity.type
_entity.pdbx_description
1 polymer ?
#
loop_
_entity_poly.entity_id
_entity_poly.type
_entity_poly.pdbx_seq_one_letter_code
_entity_poly.pdbx_strand_id
1 'polypeptide(L)' 'EITELANKKKFTYTYKKYHENGVVLEEGKLIYNPQTFELERIGKWVFKNKDDVIEKEQVYKNGKVVSEKTY' A
#
# COMPACT_ATOMS: atom_id res chain seq x y z
N GLU A 1 -0.17 10.97 -7.01
CA GLU A 1 0.25 10.19 -5.83
C GLU A 1 0.07 11.06 -4.60
N ILE A 2 -0.64 10.58 -3.57
CA ILE A 2 -0.86 11.33 -2.32
C ILE A 2 -0.23 10.51 -1.20
N THR A 3 0.77 11.08 -0.54
CA THR A 3 1.47 10.45 0.59
C THR A 3 1.17 11.25 1.84
N GLU A 4 0.27 10.75 2.69
CA GLU A 4 -0.08 11.39 3.96
C GLU A 4 0.71 10.75 5.12
N LEU A 5 1.32 11.60 5.96
CA LEU A 5 2.13 11.20 7.12
C LEU A 5 1.21 10.73 8.25
N ALA A 6 1.09 9.41 8.44
CA ALA A 6 0.12 8.83 9.36
C ALA A 6 0.60 8.72 10.83
N ASN A 7 1.92 8.79 11.09
CA ASN A 7 2.43 8.81 12.47
C ASN A 7 3.87 9.36 12.56
N LYS A 8 4.15 10.25 13.51
CA LYS A 8 5.49 10.86 13.69
C LYS A 8 6.48 9.97 14.46
N LYS A 9 6.01 8.88 15.10
CA LYS A 9 6.82 7.96 15.94
C LYS A 9 7.26 6.67 15.22
N LYS A 10 6.61 6.34 14.11
CA LYS A 10 6.95 5.24 13.21
C LYS A 10 6.86 5.86 11.83
N PHE A 11 7.93 5.88 11.04
CA PHE A 11 7.98 6.47 9.70
C PHE A 11 7.06 5.72 8.74
N THR A 12 5.75 5.74 9.01
CA THR A 12 4.72 4.97 8.35
C THR A 12 3.80 5.94 7.64
N TYR A 13 3.57 5.66 6.36
CA TYR A 13 2.82 6.51 5.45
C TYR A 13 1.65 5.71 4.92
N THR A 14 0.51 6.38 4.74
CA THR A 14 -0.60 5.79 4.00
C THR A 14 -0.38 6.06 2.53
N TYR A 15 -0.45 5.01 1.71
CA TYR A 15 -0.33 5.09 0.27
C TYR A 15 -1.70 4.85 -0.36
N LYS A 16 -2.10 5.74 -1.26
CA LYS A 16 -3.27 5.56 -2.12
C LYS A 16 -2.91 6.00 -3.53
N LYS A 17 -3.18 5.13 -4.48
CA LYS A 17 -3.10 5.41 -5.91
C LYS A 17 -4.48 5.22 -6.51
N TYR A 18 -4.79 6.04 -7.50
CA TYR A 18 -6.10 6.09 -8.12
C TYR A 18 -5.98 5.76 -9.61
N HIS A 19 -7.01 5.11 -10.15
CA HIS A 19 -7.27 5.02 -11.57
C HIS A 19 -7.62 6.40 -12.14
N GLU A 20 -7.57 6.54 -13.46
CA GLU A 20 -7.90 7.80 -14.16
C GLU A 20 -9.32 8.31 -13.86
N ASN A 21 -10.24 7.40 -13.53
CA ASN A 21 -11.62 7.72 -13.14
C ASN A 21 -11.77 8.11 -11.66
N GLY A 22 -10.68 8.20 -10.90
CA GLY A 22 -10.69 8.58 -9.48
C GLY A 22 -10.96 7.43 -8.51
N VAL A 23 -11.19 6.20 -8.99
CA VAL A 23 -11.34 5.02 -8.14
C VAL A 23 -9.98 4.58 -7.59
N VAL A 24 -9.94 4.07 -6.35
CA VAL A 24 -8.68 3.59 -5.74
C VAL A 24 -8.18 2.38 -6.52
N LEU A 25 -6.99 2.50 -7.12
CA LEU A 25 -6.30 1.40 -7.79
C LEU A 25 -5.58 0.50 -6.78
N GLU A 26 -4.86 1.12 -5.86
CA GLU A 26 -4.21 0.40 -4.77
C GLU A 26 -4.12 1.27 -3.53
N GLU A 27 -4.31 0.65 -2.38
CA GLU A 27 -4.12 1.30 -1.08
C GLU A 27 -3.39 0.38 -0.12
N GLY A 28 -2.58 1.00 0.74
CA GLY A 28 -1.81 0.27 1.73
C GLY A 28 -0.98 1.19 2.61
N LYS A 29 -0.03 0.59 3.32
CA LYS A 29 0.89 1.29 4.20
C LYS A 29 2.33 1.09 3.73
N LEU A 30 3.10 2.17 3.77
CA LEU A 30 4.53 2.17 3.55
C LEU A 30 5.23 2.42 4.88
N ILE A 31 6.43 1.88 5.07
CA ILE A 31 7.33 2.22 6.16
C ILE A 31 8.68 2.63 5.58
N TYR A 32 9.28 3.69 6.12
CA TYR A 32 10.66 4.02 5.79
C TYR A 32 11.59 3.05 6.49
N ASN A 33 12.44 2.40 5.71
CA ASN A 33 13.51 1.56 6.20
C ASN A 33 14.83 2.37 6.22
N PRO A 34 15.35 2.73 7.40
CA PRO A 34 16.59 3.49 7.49
C PRO A 34 17.85 2.70 7.09
N GLN A 35 17.76 1.37 6.96
CA GLN A 35 18.88 0.53 6.52
C GLN A 35 19.08 0.60 5.00
N THR A 36 17.98 0.67 4.24
CA THR A 36 18.00 0.80 2.78
C THR A 36 17.77 2.23 2.30
N PHE A 37 17.36 3.13 3.21
CA PHE A 37 16.93 4.50 2.91
C PHE A 37 15.72 4.57 1.95
N GLU A 38 14.91 3.51 1.89
CA GLU A 38 13.78 3.37 0.97
C GLU A 38 12.44 3.17 1.71
N LEU A 39 11.33 3.41 1.00
CA LEU A 39 9.98 3.11 1.48
C LEU A 39 9.60 1.67 1.12
N GLU A 40 9.28 0.87 2.11
CA GLU A 40 8.86 -0.52 1.94
C GLU A 40 7.36 -0.68 2.20
N ARG A 41 6.70 -1.51 1.39
CA ARG A 41 5.31 -1.92 1.64
C ARG A 41 5.22 -2.74 2.93
N ILE A 42 4.23 -2.43 3.76
CA ILE A 42 3.91 -3.18 4.97
C ILE A 42 2.41 -3.37 5.15
N GLY A 43 2.06 -4.42 5.89
CA GLY A 43 0.68 -4.73 6.24
C GLY A 43 -0.13 -5.14 5.02
N LYS A 44 -1.44 -4.95 5.11
CA LYS A 44 -2.37 -5.31 4.04
C LYS A 44 -2.39 -4.24 2.95
N TRP A 45 -2.28 -4.68 1.72
CA TRP A 45 -2.45 -3.92 0.49
C TRP A 45 -3.65 -4.47 -0.25
N VAL A 46 -4.48 -3.57 -0.75
CA VAL A 46 -5.69 -3.90 -1.50
C VAL A 46 -5.54 -3.27 -2.88
N PHE A 47 -5.81 -4.07 -3.91
CA PHE A 47 -5.81 -3.64 -5.31
C PHE A 47 -7.21 -3.82 -5.85
N LYS A 48 -7.72 -2.78 -6.51
CA LYS A 48 -9.06 -2.77 -7.07
C LYS A 48 -9.04 -2.41 -8.54
N ASN A 49 -10.05 -2.87 -9.27
CA ASN A 49 -10.29 -2.47 -10.64
C ASN A 49 -10.91 -1.06 -10.72
N LYS A 50 -11.23 -0.62 -11.94
CA LYS A 50 -11.86 0.67 -12.22
C LYS A 50 -13.29 0.77 -11.69
N ASP A 51 -13.91 -0.33 -11.28
CA ASP A 51 -15.28 -0.43 -10.75
C ASP A 51 -15.31 -0.55 -9.21
N ASP A 52 -14.17 -0.28 -8.54
CA ASP A 52 -13.96 -0.42 -7.09
C ASP A 52 -14.09 -1.86 -6.57
N VAL A 53 -14.04 -2.85 -7.45
CA VAL A 53 -14.04 -4.26 -7.07
C VAL A 53 -12.62 -4.69 -6.71
N ILE A 54 -12.46 -5.32 -5.55
CA ILE A 54 -11.18 -5.87 -5.11
C ILE A 54 -10.80 -7.02 -6.04
N GLU A 55 -9.71 -6.87 -6.78
CA GLU A 55 -9.15 -7.94 -7.62
C GLU A 55 -8.13 -8.75 -6.83
N LYS A 56 -7.40 -8.09 -5.92
CA LYS A 56 -6.25 -8.68 -5.25
C LYS A 56 -5.98 -8.06 -3.89
N GLU A 57 -5.56 -8.87 -2.96
CA GLU A 57 -5.08 -8.48 -1.63
C GLU A 57 -3.72 -9.11 -1.38
N GLN A 58 -2.77 -8.32 -0.89
CA GLN A 58 -1.44 -8.81 -0.52
C GLN A 58 -1.09 -8.35 0.88
N VAL A 59 -0.45 -9.21 1.66
CA VAL A 59 0.13 -8.85 2.95
C VAL A 59 1.63 -8.76 2.79
N TYR A 60 2.19 -7.61 3.17
CA TYR A 60 3.62 -7.35 3.12
C TYR A 60 4.23 -7.31 4.52
N LYS A 61 5.42 -7.89 4.66
CA LYS A 61 6.27 -7.83 5.85
C LYS A 61 7.71 -7.59 5.42
N ASN A 62 8.30 -6.48 5.89
CA ASN A 62 9.64 -6.02 5.50
C ASN A 62 9.82 -6.00 3.97
N GLY A 63 8.92 -5.31 3.27
CA GLY A 63 8.96 -5.17 1.81
C GLY A 63 8.59 -6.43 1.01
N LYS A 64 8.42 -7.59 1.66
CA LYS A 64 8.15 -8.87 0.99
C LYS A 64 6.70 -9.30 1.14
N VAL A 65 6.12 -9.84 0.05
CA VAL A 65 4.79 -10.46 0.09
C VAL A 65 4.88 -11.75 0.91
N VAL A 66 4.06 -11.84 1.96
CA VAL A 66 3.93 -13.04 2.82
C VAL A 66 2.61 -13.76 2.62
N SER A 67 1.62 -13.11 2.02
CA SER A 67 0.34 -13.70 1.67
C SER A 67 -0.27 -12.95 0.51
N GLU A 68 -0.94 -13.66 -0.37
CA GLU A 68 -1.64 -13.12 -1.53
C GLU A 68 -2.98 -13.83 -1.68
N LYS A 69 -4.01 -13.06 -2.01
CA LYS A 69 -5.34 -13.56 -2.35
C LYS A 69 -5.86 -12.81 -3.57
N THR A 70 -6.33 -13.55 -4.56
CA THR A 70 -6.95 -13.03 -5.79
C THR A 70 -8.42 -13.43 -5.80
N TYR A 71 -9.29 -12.56 -6.32
CA TYR A 71 -10.74 -12.75 -6.36
C TYR A 71 -11.25 -12.96 -7.78
#